data_AF-A0AAW8KAX8-F1
#
_entry.id   AF-A0AAW8KAX8-F1
#
_cell.length_a   1.000
_cell.length_b   1.000
_cell.length_c   1.000
_cell.angle_alpha   90.00
_cell.angle_beta   90.00
_cell.angle_gamma   90.00
#
_symmetry.space_group_name_H-M   'P 1'
#
loop_
_entity.id
_entity.type
_entity.pdbx_description
1 polymer ?
#
loop_
_entity_poly.entity_id
_entity_poly.type
_entity_poly.pdbx_seq_one_letter_code
_entity_poly.pdbx_strand_id
1 'polypeptide(L)'
;MQRIYMQYGTSYFFPAIAMASHISAVPNHTVFRTTSLKYRIDVAMSGRLGMEIQPKNMTDEEKALCRKAISEYKEIRPVVQFGDLYR
;
A
#
# COMPACT_ATOMS: atom_id res chain seq x y z
N MET A 1 -7.35 2.21 8.15
CA MET A 1 -8.28 3.36 8.37
C MET A 1 -7.56 4.70 8.27
N GLN A 2 -6.57 5.03 9.12
CA GLN A 2 -5.91 6.36 9.08
C GLN A 2 -5.32 6.69 7.70
N ARG A 3 -4.66 5.71 7.06
CA ARG A 3 -4.10 5.88 5.71
C ARG A 3 -5.14 6.26 4.65
N ILE A 4 -6.39 5.80 4.75
CA ILE A 4 -7.43 6.13 3.75
C ILE A 4 -7.70 7.64 3.79
N TYR A 5 -7.97 8.20 4.97
CA TYR A 5 -8.23 9.64 5.11
C TYR A 5 -7.02 10.50 4.72
N MET A 6 -5.81 10.07 5.11
CA MET A 6 -4.59 10.78 4.74
C MET A 6 -4.37 10.78 3.22
N GLN A 7 -4.46 9.61 2.58
CA GLN A 7 -4.29 9.47 1.13
C GLN A 7 -5.37 10.24 0.37
N TYR A 8 -6.62 10.14 0.83
CA TYR A 8 -7.75 10.90 0.29
C TYR A 8 -7.45 12.39 0.31
N GLY A 9 -7.07 12.95 1.46
CA GLY A 9 -6.73 14.37 1.61
C GLY A 9 -5.53 14.81 0.76
N THR A 10 -4.43 14.04 0.75
CA THR A 10 -3.24 14.34 -0.06
C THR A 10 -3.56 14.37 -1.55
N SER A 11 -4.42 13.46 -2.02
CA SER A 11 -4.80 13.34 -3.44
C SER A 11 -5.65 14.49 -4.00
N TYR A 12 -6.12 15.43 -3.15
CA TYR A 12 -6.79 16.64 -3.63
C TYR A 12 -5.84 17.61 -4.32
N PHE A 13 -4.57 17.62 -3.89
CA PHE A 13 -3.59 18.62 -4.33
C PHE A 13 -2.42 18.00 -5.08
N PHE A 14 -2.07 16.76 -4.76
CA PHE A 14 -0.91 16.07 -5.33
C PHE A 14 -1.32 14.80 -6.08
N PRO A 15 -0.67 14.48 -7.21
CA PRO A 15 -0.94 13.25 -7.94
C PRO A 15 -0.51 12.01 -7.15
N ALA A 16 -1.10 10.85 -7.46
CA ALA A 16 -0.84 9.60 -6.75
C ALA A 16 0.65 9.20 -6.71
N ILE A 17 1.41 9.50 -7.76
CA ILE A 17 2.87 9.25 -7.81
C ILE A 17 3.67 10.00 -6.74
N ALA A 18 3.21 11.17 -6.30
CA ALA A 18 3.88 11.96 -5.26
C ALA A 18 3.71 11.35 -3.86
N MET A 19 2.84 10.34 -3.71
CA MET A 19 2.45 9.78 -2.42
C MET A 19 2.99 8.37 -2.21
N ALA A 20 4.12 8.26 -1.51
CA ALA A 20 4.66 6.97 -1.08
C ALA A 20 3.75 6.29 -0.05
N SER A 21 3.36 5.05 -0.34
CA SER A 21 2.43 4.27 0.48
C SER A 21 3.01 2.88 0.73
N HIS A 22 3.43 2.63 1.96
CA HIS A 22 4.16 1.42 2.33
C HIS A 22 3.30 0.42 3.10
N ILE A 23 3.47 -0.86 2.80
CA ILE A 23 2.95 -1.97 3.61
C ILE A 23 3.84 -2.11 4.86
N SER A 24 3.28 -1.85 6.04
CA SER A 24 4.00 -1.96 7.33
C SER A 24 3.68 -3.26 8.06
N ALA A 25 4.48 -3.64 9.06
CA ALA A 25 4.18 -4.74 9.99
C ALA A 25 2.87 -4.52 10.79
N VAL A 26 2.37 -5.62 11.39
CA VAL A 26 1.28 -5.61 12.38
C VAL A 26 1.74 -6.26 13.70
N PRO A 27 1.24 -5.81 14.86
CA PRO A 27 0.42 -4.61 15.07
C PRO A 27 1.12 -3.33 14.57
N ASN A 28 0.37 -2.40 13.98
CA ASN A 28 0.97 -1.18 13.43
C ASN A 28 1.67 -0.36 14.52
N HIS A 29 2.88 0.14 14.27
CA HIS A 29 3.69 0.78 15.32
C HIS A 29 3.13 2.11 15.86
N THR A 30 2.33 2.83 15.07
CA THR A 30 1.79 4.14 15.48
C THR A 30 0.44 4.01 16.18
N VAL A 31 -0.42 3.14 15.67
CA VAL A 31 -1.83 3.04 16.13
C VAL A 31 -2.19 1.69 16.72
N PHE A 32 -1.21 0.79 16.87
CA PHE A 32 -1.30 -0.54 17.51
C PHE A 32 -2.42 -1.44 16.98
N ARG A 33 -2.91 -1.18 15.76
CA ARG A 33 -4.00 -1.94 15.14
C ARG A 33 -3.45 -3.12 14.33
N THR A 34 -4.10 -4.26 14.46
CA THR A 34 -3.92 -5.41 13.56
C THR A 34 -4.93 -5.33 12.42
N THR A 35 -4.44 -5.41 11.18
CA THR A 35 -5.27 -5.42 9.97
C THR A 35 -4.72 -6.46 8.99
N SER A 36 -5.58 -7.05 8.17
CA SER A 36 -5.16 -8.09 7.24
C SER A 36 -4.07 -7.58 6.28
N LEU A 37 -3.16 -8.47 5.87
CA LEU A 37 -2.11 -8.11 4.91
C LEU A 37 -2.70 -7.67 3.57
N LYS A 38 -3.76 -8.35 3.10
CA LYS A 38 -4.50 -7.97 1.89
C LYS A 38 -5.03 -6.54 1.96
N TYR A 39 -5.67 -6.15 3.06
CA TYR A 39 -6.16 -4.78 3.23
C TYR A 39 -5.03 -3.75 3.18
N ARG A 40 -3.90 -4.03 3.85
CA ARG A 40 -2.73 -3.14 3.83
C ARG A 40 -2.12 -3.00 2.42
N ILE A 41 -2.07 -4.11 1.66
CA ILE A 41 -1.64 -4.12 0.25
C ILE A 41 -2.54 -3.22 -0.59
N ASP A 42 -3.86 -3.43 -0.53
CA ASP A 42 -4.82 -2.72 -1.38
C ASP A 42 -4.78 -1.20 -1.13
N VAL A 43 -4.71 -0.81 0.14
CA VAL A 43 -4.57 0.61 0.52
C VAL A 43 -3.21 1.18 0.10
N ALA A 44 -2.14 0.40 0.11
CA ALA A 44 -0.82 0.87 -0.31
C ALA A 44 -0.71 1.03 -1.84
N MET A 45 -1.44 0.22 -2.61
CA MET A 45 -1.50 0.27 -4.07
C MET A 45 -2.23 1.49 -4.64
N SER A 46 -2.93 2.29 -3.82
CA SER A 46 -3.60 3.53 -4.28
C SER A 46 -2.62 4.69 -4.54
N GLY A 47 -1.38 4.58 -4.07
CA GLY A 47 -0.30 5.54 -4.31
C GLY A 47 0.91 4.87 -4.91
N ARG A 48 2.10 5.42 -4.66
CA ARG A 48 3.37 4.79 -5.00
C ARG A 48 3.69 3.67 -4.00
N LEU A 49 3.44 2.42 -4.40
CA LEU A 49 3.61 1.24 -3.54
C LEU A 49 5.07 1.08 -3.07
N GLY A 50 5.22 0.77 -1.78
CA GLY A 50 6.46 0.29 -1.19
C GLY A 50 6.20 -0.74 -0.08
N MET A 51 7.26 -1.30 0.48
CA MET A 51 7.20 -2.25 1.59
C MET A 51 8.16 -1.83 2.69
N GLU A 52 7.64 -1.85 3.91
CA GLU A 52 8.36 -1.53 5.14
C GLU A 52 8.01 -2.60 6.19
N ILE A 53 8.13 -3.85 5.75
CA ILE A 53 7.93 -5.07 6.53
C ILE A 53 9.14 -5.97 6.33
N GLN A 54 9.58 -6.62 7.41
CA GLN A 54 10.77 -7.46 7.37
C GLN A 54 10.40 -8.87 6.84
N PRO A 55 10.99 -9.33 5.71
CA PRO A 55 10.66 -10.65 5.14
C PRO A 55 10.99 -11.84 6.06
N LYS A 56 11.94 -11.67 6.98
CA LYS A 56 12.32 -12.70 7.97
C LYS A 56 11.20 -13.01 8.97
N ASN A 57 10.25 -12.08 9.15
CA ASN A 57 9.16 -12.18 10.10
C ASN A 57 7.84 -12.58 9.42
N MET A 58 7.87 -12.95 8.14
CA MET A 58 6.68 -13.29 7.37
C MET A 58 6.54 -14.80 7.22
N THR A 59 5.30 -15.30 7.26
CA THR A 59 4.99 -16.68 6.85
C THR A 59 5.19 -16.85 5.34
N ASP A 60 5.22 -18.08 4.85
CA ASP A 60 5.40 -18.33 3.43
C ASP A 60 4.17 -17.92 2.61
N GLU A 61 2.98 -17.98 3.19
CA GLU A 61 1.74 -17.46 2.62
C GLU A 61 1.77 -15.94 2.50
N GLU A 62 2.27 -15.24 3.53
CA GLU A 62 2.43 -13.78 3.49
C GLU A 62 3.45 -13.36 2.43
N LYS A 63 4.58 -14.08 2.33
CA LYS A 63 5.57 -13.84 1.26
C LYS A 63 4.96 -14.05 -0.11
N ALA A 64 4.18 -15.12 -0.29
CA ALA A 64 3.50 -15.40 -1.55
C ALA A 64 2.53 -14.28 -1.91
N LEU A 65 1.75 -13.78 -0.95
CA LEU A 65 0.82 -12.67 -1.15
C LEU A 65 1.56 -11.38 -1.52
N CYS A 66 2.66 -11.05 -0.86
CA CYS A 66 3.49 -9.89 -1.20
C CYS A 66 4.12 -10.01 -2.59
N ARG A 67 4.61 -11.19 -2.98
CA ARG A 67 5.14 -11.41 -4.35
C ARG A 67 4.06 -11.18 -5.41
N LYS A 68 2.87 -11.73 -5.18
CA LYS A 68 1.71 -11.54 -6.07
C LYS A 68 1.37 -10.05 -6.17
N ALA A 69 1.28 -9.35 -5.04
CA ALA A 69 0.99 -7.92 -4.99
C ALA A 69 2.02 -7.08 -5.76
N ILE A 70 3.32 -7.39 -5.65
CA ILE A 70 4.37 -6.69 -6.42
C ILE A 70 4.20 -6.94 -7.92
N SER A 71 3.89 -8.17 -8.31
CA SER A 71 3.65 -8.53 -9.72
C SER A 71 2.45 -7.76 -10.26
N GLU A 72 1.31 -7.81 -9.57
CA GLU A 72 0.08 -7.10 -9.96
C GLU A 72 0.31 -5.59 -10.03
N TYR A 73 1.00 -5.02 -9.03
CA TYR A 73 1.29 -3.59 -9.03
C TYR A 73 2.16 -3.19 -10.21
N LYS A 74 3.13 -4.01 -10.65
CA LYS A 74 3.95 -3.68 -11.83
C LYS A 74 3.11 -3.53 -13.10
N GLU A 75 2.05 -4.32 -13.25
CA GLU A 75 1.11 -4.24 -14.37
C GLU A 75 0.26 -2.96 -14.30
N ILE A 76 -0.31 -2.65 -13.14
CA ILE A 76 -1.24 -1.50 -13.00
C ILE A 76 -0.55 -0.17 -12.67
N ARG A 77 0.74 -0.19 -12.31
CA ARG A 77 1.51 0.99 -11.85
C ARG A 77 1.42 2.19 -12.81
N PRO A 78 1.49 2.04 -14.14
CA PRO A 78 1.33 3.18 -15.05
C PRO A 78 -0.02 3.89 -14.86
N VAL A 79 -1.10 3.11 -14.71
CA VAL A 79 -2.46 3.63 -14.49
C VAL A 79 -2.57 4.28 -13.12
N VAL A 80 -2.06 3.64 -12.07
CA VAL A 80 -2.12 4.18 -10.71
C VAL A 80 -1.30 5.47 -10.57
N GLN A 81 -0.07 5.50 -11.09
CA GLN A 81 0.87 6.60 -10.84
C GLN A 81 0.65 7.79 -11.78
N PHE A 82 0.21 7.54 -13.01
CA PHE A 82 0.15 8.56 -14.06
C PHE A 82 -1.23 8.68 -14.73
N GLY A 83 -2.20 7.84 -14.37
CA GLY A 83 -3.56 7.93 -14.87
C GLY A 83 -4.38 9.02 -14.17
N ASP A 84 -5.60 9.18 -14.65
CA ASP A 84 -6.57 10.10 -14.08
C ASP A 84 -7.20 9.51 -12.82
N LEU A 85 -7.01 10.21 -11.69
CA LEU A 85 -7.54 9.79 -10.41
C LEU A 85 -8.97 10.31 -10.21
N TYR A 86 -9.93 9.38 -10.18
CA TYR A 86 -11.32 9.63 -9.82
C TYR A 86 -11.60 9.13 -8.41
N ARG A 87 -12.41 9.89 -7.65
CA ARG A 87 -12.84 9.57 -6.29
C ARG A 87 -14.33 9.28 -6.25
#